data_AF-A0A5J9T7H5-F1
#
_entry.id   AF-A0A5J9T7H5-F1
#
_cell.length_a   1.000
_cell.length_b   1.000
_cell.length_c   1.000
_cell.angle_alpha   90.00
_cell.angle_beta   90.00
_cell.angle_gamma   90.00
#
_symmetry.space_group_name_H-M   'P 1'
#
loop_
_entity.id
_entity.type
_entity.pdbx_description
1 polymer ?
#
loop_
_entity_poly.entity_id
_entity_poly.type
_entity_poly.pdbx_seq_one_letter_code
_entity_poly.pdbx_strand_id
1 'polypeptide(L)'
;MDLYRDQVVRWLQHLAVKGVQELVLINRPWPLDLDKPIPTTFFSMAALTRLYLGYWRFPDTAGLPRGASFPHLRELGLYGVFINSRDIHFVLARSPVLAILCFQGHISPLRLRLVSHSLRCVQIVGSDLESIDVVDTPLLERLLLPMNLTIDRSSSRIKIGYAPLLRLFGCLETAKHVLQIGNTVIKAGTVINPSAMVASVKTLDLKVRFSVRNDVKMLQSFLRCFPNVETLHIHSKKTTESTARLNLKFWQESGAIECIKSHISSTKTTESTGRLKLKFWQESSAFECIASHVNVMAF
;
A
#
# COMPACT_ATOMS: atom_id res chain seq x y z
N MET A 1 12.90 30.60 -19.67
CA MET A 1 12.60 29.23 -19.23
C MET A 1 13.84 28.36 -19.10
N ASP A 2 14.79 28.38 -20.06
CA ASP A 2 15.98 27.51 -19.98
C ASP A 2 17.05 27.96 -18.97
N LEU A 3 17.18 29.26 -18.70
CA LEU A 3 18.13 29.79 -17.70
C LEU A 3 17.91 29.22 -16.28
N TYR A 4 16.64 29.00 -15.89
CA TYR A 4 16.29 28.42 -14.59
C TYR A 4 16.68 26.95 -14.51
N ARG A 5 16.61 26.22 -15.63
CA ARG A 5 16.99 24.80 -15.71
C ARG A 5 18.49 24.61 -15.58
N ASP A 6 19.29 25.45 -16.24
CA ASP A 6 20.75 25.43 -16.11
C ASP A 6 21.20 25.82 -14.69
N GLN A 7 20.42 26.65 -14.01
CA GLN A 7 20.62 26.95 -12.60
C GLN A 7 20.35 25.72 -11.73
N VAL A 8 19.22 25.02 -11.92
CA VAL A 8 18.92 23.77 -11.19
C VAL A 8 19.99 22.70 -11.45
N VAL A 9 20.46 22.54 -12.68
CA VAL A 9 21.56 21.61 -13.02
C VAL A 9 22.81 21.94 -12.22
N ARG A 10 23.25 23.21 -12.22
CA ARG A 10 24.43 23.66 -11.47
C ARG A 10 24.26 23.46 -9.96
N TRP A 11 23.05 23.69 -9.43
CA TRP A 11 22.75 23.44 -8.02
C TRP A 11 22.88 21.96 -7.68
N LEU A 12 22.26 21.07 -8.46
CA LEU A 12 22.36 19.61 -8.25
C LEU A 12 23.81 19.12 -8.35
N GLN A 13 24.61 19.65 -9.28
CA GLN A 13 26.04 19.36 -9.37
C GLN A 13 26.80 19.80 -8.13
N HIS A 14 26.52 21.02 -7.63
CA HIS A 14 27.17 21.53 -6.43
C HIS A 14 26.82 20.68 -5.20
N LEU A 15 25.54 20.28 -5.05
CA LEU A 15 25.10 19.39 -3.99
C LEU A 15 25.76 18.00 -4.08
N ALA A 16 25.95 17.49 -5.30
CA ALA A 16 26.68 16.24 -5.54
C ALA A 16 28.14 16.34 -5.06
N VAL A 17 28.86 17.41 -5.45
CA VAL A 17 30.26 17.64 -5.05
C VAL A 17 30.39 17.80 -3.54
N LYS A 18 29.40 18.41 -2.89
CA LYS A 18 29.36 18.57 -1.43
C LYS A 18 29.01 17.27 -0.68
N GLY A 19 28.66 16.20 -1.38
CA GLY A 19 28.34 14.92 -0.75
C GLY A 19 27.06 14.97 0.08
N VAL A 20 26.06 15.72 -0.37
CA VAL A 20 24.78 15.86 0.33
C VAL A 20 24.12 14.49 0.53
N GLN A 21 23.76 14.19 1.78
CA GLN A 21 23.15 12.92 2.16
C GLN A 21 21.62 12.97 2.20
N GLU A 22 21.05 14.17 2.30
CA GLU A 22 19.61 14.36 2.42
C GLU A 22 19.17 15.51 1.53
N LEU A 23 18.18 15.24 0.70
CA LEU A 23 17.64 16.26 -0.19
C LEU A 23 16.12 16.22 -0.21
N VAL A 24 15.53 17.38 0.03
CA VAL A 24 14.11 17.65 -0.19
C VAL A 24 14.01 18.67 -1.32
N LEU A 25 13.41 18.29 -2.44
CA LEU A 25 13.27 19.17 -3.59
C LEU A 25 11.81 19.25 -4.02
N ILE A 26 11.19 20.41 -3.76
CA ILE A 26 9.77 20.66 -4.02
C ILE A 26 9.64 21.76 -5.08
N ASN A 27 8.94 21.48 -6.17
CA ASN A 27 8.67 22.43 -7.23
C ASN A 27 7.33 23.17 -6.99
N ARG A 28 7.36 24.46 -6.63
CA ARG A 28 6.17 25.31 -6.43
C ARG A 28 6.40 26.71 -7.05
N PRO A 29 5.35 27.46 -7.43
CA PRO A 29 3.92 27.19 -7.25
C PRO A 29 3.28 26.37 -8.39
N TRP A 30 2.08 25.84 -8.11
CA TRP A 30 1.18 25.23 -9.09
C TRP A 30 0.62 26.35 -10.00
N PRO A 31 0.49 26.18 -11.34
CA PRO A 31 0.43 24.92 -12.09
C PRO A 31 1.79 24.30 -12.44
N LEU A 32 1.75 22.98 -12.48
CA LEU A 32 2.81 22.04 -12.82
C LEU A 32 3.26 22.21 -14.29
N ASP A 33 4.36 22.89 -14.56
CA ASP A 33 5.09 22.68 -15.83
C ASP A 33 5.78 21.30 -15.77
N LEU A 34 4.98 20.24 -15.92
CA LEU A 34 5.44 18.85 -16.00
C LEU A 34 6.01 18.52 -17.37
N ASP A 35 6.07 19.46 -18.33
CA ASP A 35 6.58 19.16 -19.67
C ASP A 35 8.05 18.79 -19.64
N LYS A 36 8.80 19.32 -18.66
CA LYS A 36 10.24 19.06 -18.54
C LYS A 36 10.59 18.29 -17.25
N PRO A 37 11.23 17.11 -17.35
CA PRO A 37 11.64 16.33 -16.18
C PRO A 37 12.69 17.06 -15.32
N ILE A 38 12.83 16.65 -14.06
CA ILE A 38 13.98 17.05 -13.23
C ILE A 38 15.29 16.63 -13.96
N PRO A 39 16.34 17.48 -13.95
CA PRO A 39 17.59 17.14 -14.62
C PRO A 39 18.20 15.84 -14.09
N THR A 40 18.65 14.96 -14.99
CA THR A 40 19.25 13.66 -14.66
C THR A 40 20.52 13.76 -13.82
N THR A 41 21.07 14.96 -13.67
CA THR A 41 22.21 15.26 -12.82
C THR A 41 22.00 14.85 -11.37
N PHE A 42 20.76 14.74 -10.89
CA PHE A 42 20.52 14.28 -9.52
C PHE A 42 20.98 12.81 -9.28
N PHE A 43 21.09 11.99 -10.33
CA PHE A 43 21.67 10.63 -10.24
C PHE A 43 23.19 10.64 -9.99
N SER A 44 23.89 11.77 -10.09
CA SER A 44 25.31 11.87 -9.72
C SER A 44 25.53 12.05 -8.21
N MET A 45 24.46 12.30 -7.44
CA MET A 45 24.53 12.47 -5.99
C MET A 45 24.61 11.11 -5.29
N ALA A 46 25.75 10.43 -5.43
CA ALA A 46 25.98 9.09 -4.88
C ALA A 46 25.87 9.02 -3.35
N ALA A 47 26.15 10.12 -2.65
CA ALA A 47 26.10 10.21 -1.19
C ALA A 47 24.67 10.26 -0.62
N LEU A 48 23.62 10.40 -1.45
CA LEU A 48 22.25 10.49 -0.97
C LEU A 48 21.82 9.24 -0.20
N THR A 49 21.30 9.47 0.99
CA THR A 49 20.68 8.48 1.87
C THR A 49 19.17 8.69 1.99
N ARG A 50 18.69 9.93 1.88
CA ARG A 50 17.26 10.28 1.87
C ARG A 50 16.95 11.27 0.76
N LEU A 51 15.92 10.96 -0.03
CA LEU A 51 15.47 11.81 -1.12
C LEU A 51 13.96 11.97 -1.07
N TYR A 52 13.50 13.22 -1.04
CA TYR A 52 12.09 13.55 -1.13
C TYR A 52 11.87 14.50 -2.31
N LEU A 53 11.07 14.06 -3.27
CA LEU A 53 10.73 14.83 -4.47
C LEU A 53 9.27 15.24 -4.42
N GLY A 54 9.01 16.53 -4.66
CA GLY A 54 7.66 17.08 -4.69
C GLY A 54 7.35 17.78 -6.00
N TYR A 55 6.24 17.41 -6.64
CA TYR A 55 5.69 18.12 -7.81
C TYR A 55 6.64 18.18 -9.02
N TRP A 56 7.41 17.11 -9.24
CA TRP A 56 8.32 16.96 -10.38
C TRP A 56 7.82 15.91 -11.39
N ARG A 57 8.28 16.01 -12.64
CA ARG A 57 8.30 14.88 -13.57
C ARG A 57 9.63 14.15 -13.41
N PHE A 58 9.59 12.85 -13.12
CA PHE A 58 10.77 12.00 -13.05
C PHE A 58 11.37 11.82 -14.45
N PRO A 59 12.71 11.83 -14.62
CA PRO A 59 13.32 11.69 -15.93
C PRO A 59 13.16 10.28 -16.48
N ASP A 60 13.14 10.18 -17.80
CA ASP A 60 13.21 8.89 -18.48
C ASP A 60 14.53 8.20 -18.15
N THR A 61 14.44 6.98 -17.64
CA THR A 61 15.59 6.16 -17.25
C THR A 61 16.21 5.39 -18.42
N ALA A 62 15.59 5.41 -19.61
CA ALA A 62 16.02 4.61 -20.77
C ALA A 62 17.43 4.92 -21.29
N GLY A 63 17.78 6.20 -21.33
CA GLY A 63 19.05 6.70 -21.86
C GLY A 63 20.08 7.03 -20.80
N LEU A 64 19.84 6.65 -19.53
CA LEU A 64 20.76 7.01 -18.46
C LEU A 64 22.10 6.26 -18.57
N PRO A 65 23.23 6.92 -18.25
CA PRO A 65 24.52 6.26 -18.19
C PRO A 65 24.50 5.05 -17.25
N ARG A 66 25.33 4.03 -17.53
CA ARG A 66 25.46 2.83 -16.68
C ARG A 66 25.84 3.14 -15.22
N GLY A 67 26.42 4.32 -14.95
CA GLY A 67 26.76 4.78 -13.60
C GLY A 67 25.59 5.39 -12.82
N ALA A 68 24.49 5.76 -13.48
CA ALA A 68 23.34 6.39 -12.82
C ALA A 68 22.75 5.44 -11.77
N SER A 69 22.79 5.84 -10.51
CA SER A 69 22.34 5.03 -9.37
C SER A 69 22.23 5.86 -8.11
N PHE A 70 21.60 5.28 -7.09
CA PHE A 70 21.61 5.80 -5.74
C PHE A 70 22.17 4.74 -4.78
N PRO A 71 23.52 4.58 -4.74
CA PRO A 71 24.15 3.45 -4.05
C PRO A 71 23.90 3.44 -2.54
N HIS A 72 23.63 4.60 -1.94
CA HIS A 72 23.44 4.74 -0.49
C HIS A 72 22.02 5.14 -0.08
N LEU A 73 21.08 5.22 -1.04
CA LEU A 73 19.72 5.71 -0.77
C LEU A 73 18.93 4.68 0.00
N ARG A 74 18.52 5.08 1.21
CA ARG A 74 17.74 4.28 2.17
C ARG A 74 16.26 4.64 2.16
N GLU A 75 15.93 5.89 1.83
CA GLU A 75 14.56 6.37 1.84
C GLU A 75 14.25 7.26 0.63
N LEU A 76 13.14 6.95 -0.04
CA LEU A 76 12.61 7.71 -1.15
C LEU A 76 11.15 8.05 -0.93
N GLY A 77 10.83 9.34 -0.87
CA GLY A 77 9.44 9.82 -0.88
C GLY A 77 9.12 10.64 -2.13
N LEU A 78 7.99 10.32 -2.75
CA LEU A 78 7.52 10.93 -3.99
C LEU A 78 6.15 11.56 -3.76
N TYR A 79 6.09 12.89 -3.75
CA TYR A 79 4.89 13.68 -3.45
C TYR A 79 4.39 14.39 -4.72
N GLY A 80 3.27 13.95 -5.29
CA GLY A 80 2.75 14.56 -6.53
C GLY A 80 3.74 14.47 -7.70
N VAL A 81 4.61 13.46 -7.70
CA VAL A 81 5.59 13.23 -8.76
C VAL A 81 4.94 12.42 -9.86
N PHE A 82 5.23 12.75 -11.12
CA PHE A 82 4.91 11.90 -12.27
C PHE A 82 6.09 10.96 -12.53
N ILE A 83 5.90 9.65 -12.34
CA ILE A 83 6.92 8.63 -12.63
C ILE A 83 6.27 7.41 -13.30
N ASN A 84 6.90 6.85 -14.33
CA ASN A 84 6.37 5.66 -15.00
C ASN A 84 6.86 4.38 -14.30
N SER A 85 6.16 3.27 -14.50
CA SER A 85 6.52 1.96 -13.92
C SER A 85 7.94 1.49 -14.25
N ARG A 86 8.42 1.79 -15.46
CA ARG A 86 9.80 1.50 -15.88
C ARG A 86 10.81 2.22 -14.99
N ASP A 87 10.57 3.49 -14.72
CA ASP A 87 11.50 4.34 -13.96
C ASP A 87 11.49 3.96 -12.48
N ILE A 88 10.33 3.54 -11.94
CA ILE A 88 10.25 2.95 -10.59
C ILE A 88 11.09 1.67 -10.51
N HIS A 89 10.97 0.78 -11.50
CA HIS A 89 11.76 -0.46 -11.54
C HIS A 89 13.27 -0.16 -11.63
N PHE A 90 13.66 0.84 -12.41
CA PHE A 90 15.04 1.31 -12.46
C PHE A 90 15.52 1.78 -11.08
N VAL A 91 14.74 2.62 -10.38
CA VAL A 91 15.09 3.11 -9.04
C VAL A 91 15.28 1.96 -8.05
N LEU A 92 14.37 0.98 -8.03
CA LEU A 92 14.49 -0.21 -7.17
C LEU A 92 15.76 -1.01 -7.49
N ALA A 93 16.07 -1.22 -8.77
CA ALA A 93 17.24 -1.98 -9.20
C ALA A 93 18.57 -1.24 -8.96
N ARG A 94 18.54 0.10 -8.92
CA ARG A 94 19.72 0.96 -8.83
C ARG A 94 19.90 1.62 -7.46
N SER A 95 19.13 1.16 -6.46
CA SER A 95 19.20 1.62 -5.07
C SER A 95 19.27 0.39 -4.14
N PRO A 96 20.42 -0.28 -4.05
CA PRO A 96 20.56 -1.60 -3.42
C PRO A 96 20.35 -1.62 -1.90
N VAL A 97 20.29 -0.45 -1.26
CA VAL A 97 20.07 -0.30 0.19
C VAL A 97 18.76 0.43 0.53
N LEU A 98 17.87 0.61 -0.47
CA LEU A 98 16.60 1.31 -0.30
C LEU A 98 15.68 0.50 0.63
N ALA A 99 15.36 1.07 1.79
CA ALA A 99 14.56 0.44 2.82
C ALA A 99 13.11 0.96 2.84
N ILE A 100 12.90 2.24 2.51
CA ILE A 100 11.60 2.90 2.59
C ILE A 100 11.25 3.54 1.24
N LEU A 101 10.09 3.20 0.71
CA LEU A 101 9.53 3.83 -0.49
C LEU A 101 8.12 4.35 -0.19
N CYS A 102 7.93 5.65 -0.37
CA CYS A 102 6.66 6.33 -0.14
C CYS A 102 6.17 7.04 -1.39
N PHE A 103 4.90 6.82 -1.75
CA PHE A 103 4.16 7.57 -2.76
C PHE A 103 3.03 8.34 -2.10
N GLN A 104 2.94 9.63 -2.38
CA GLN A 104 1.85 10.47 -1.92
C GLN A 104 1.30 11.32 -3.06
N GLY A 105 0.00 11.24 -3.33
CA GLY A 105 -0.63 12.09 -4.35
C GLY A 105 -0.12 11.84 -5.78
N HIS A 106 0.33 10.62 -6.09
CA HIS A 106 0.84 10.31 -7.43
C HIS A 106 -0.24 10.56 -8.49
N ILE A 107 0.15 11.26 -9.55
CA ILE A 107 -0.80 11.90 -10.48
C ILE A 107 -1.40 10.91 -11.47
N SER A 108 -0.66 9.85 -11.85
CA SER A 108 -1.11 8.82 -12.78
C SER A 108 -1.37 7.47 -12.09
N PRO A 109 -2.09 6.52 -12.73
CA PRO A 109 -2.26 5.19 -12.18
C PRO A 109 -0.93 4.47 -11.95
N LEU A 110 -0.69 4.03 -10.72
CA LEU A 110 0.52 3.32 -10.33
C LEU A 110 0.43 1.84 -10.70
N ARG A 111 1.44 1.34 -11.42
CA ARG A 111 1.72 -0.10 -11.57
C ARG A 111 3.09 -0.39 -11.00
N LEU A 112 3.11 -1.15 -9.90
CA LEU A 112 4.33 -1.46 -9.15
C LEU A 112 4.70 -2.93 -9.33
N ARG A 113 5.96 -3.19 -9.64
CA ARG A 113 6.58 -4.52 -9.59
C ARG A 113 7.77 -4.44 -8.64
N LEU A 114 7.60 -4.96 -7.43
CA LEU A 114 8.60 -4.91 -6.39
C LEU A 114 9.53 -6.12 -6.52
N VAL A 115 10.78 -5.83 -6.85
CA VAL A 115 11.92 -6.75 -6.83
C VAL A 115 13.03 -6.01 -6.09
N SER A 116 13.25 -6.32 -4.82
CA SER A 116 14.25 -5.63 -4.00
C SER A 116 14.62 -6.43 -2.75
N HIS A 117 15.92 -6.63 -2.52
CA HIS A 117 16.43 -7.34 -1.35
C HIS A 117 16.72 -6.43 -0.15
N SER A 118 16.40 -5.14 -0.22
CA SER A 118 16.61 -4.16 0.86
C SER A 118 15.31 -3.52 1.36
N LEU A 119 14.24 -3.57 0.57
CA LEU A 119 13.01 -2.84 0.83
C LEU A 119 12.26 -3.44 2.02
N ARG A 120 12.00 -2.61 3.04
CA ARG A 120 11.31 -2.99 4.28
C ARG A 120 9.93 -2.38 4.40
N CYS A 121 9.72 -1.20 3.81
CA CYS A 121 8.46 -0.48 3.90
C CYS A 121 8.07 0.11 2.55
N VAL A 122 6.84 -0.16 2.12
CA VAL A 122 6.19 0.52 0.99
C VAL A 122 4.90 1.15 1.45
N GLN A 123 4.76 2.45 1.22
CA GLN A 123 3.58 3.20 1.58
C GLN A 123 3.05 3.99 0.38
N ILE A 124 1.75 3.92 0.16
CA ILE A 124 1.06 4.58 -0.94
C ILE A 124 -0.13 5.31 -0.34
N VAL A 125 -0.18 6.63 -0.50
CA VAL A 125 -1.19 7.52 0.09
C VAL A 125 -1.76 8.43 -0.98
N GLY A 126 -3.10 8.58 -1.01
CA GLY A 126 -3.77 9.52 -1.92
C GLY A 126 -3.40 9.35 -3.39
N SER A 127 -3.04 8.14 -3.81
CA SER A 127 -2.56 7.82 -5.16
C SER A 127 -3.46 6.75 -5.77
N ASP A 128 -3.69 6.81 -7.07
CA ASP A 128 -4.45 5.78 -7.78
C ASP A 128 -3.54 4.56 -8.02
N LEU A 129 -3.90 3.41 -7.44
CA LEU A 129 -3.13 2.17 -7.57
C LEU A 129 -3.88 1.21 -8.49
N GLU A 130 -3.31 0.93 -9.66
CA GLU A 130 -3.87 -0.03 -10.61
C GLU A 130 -3.41 -1.46 -10.27
N SER A 131 -2.10 -1.64 -10.04
CA SER A 131 -1.57 -2.94 -9.63
C SER A 131 -0.28 -2.87 -8.83
N ILE A 132 -0.08 -3.86 -7.97
CA ILE A 132 1.16 -4.10 -7.24
C ILE A 132 1.49 -5.59 -7.24
N ASP A 133 2.70 -5.94 -7.68
CA ASP A 133 3.23 -7.31 -7.68
C ASP A 133 4.48 -7.36 -6.80
N VAL A 134 4.38 -8.00 -5.64
CA VAL A 134 5.51 -8.25 -4.73
C VAL A 134 6.19 -9.54 -5.18
N VAL A 135 7.14 -9.43 -6.11
CA VAL A 135 7.71 -10.60 -6.80
C VAL A 135 8.73 -11.30 -5.91
N ASP A 136 9.78 -10.57 -5.54
CA ASP A 136 10.90 -11.05 -4.72
C ASP A 136 11.39 -9.90 -3.83
N THR A 137 10.80 -9.81 -2.64
CA THR A 137 11.07 -8.74 -1.68
C THR A 137 11.20 -9.33 -0.27
N PRO A 138 12.28 -10.08 0.01
CA PRO A 138 12.39 -10.91 1.23
C PRO A 138 12.33 -10.13 2.54
N LEU A 139 12.82 -8.89 2.53
CA LEU A 139 12.91 -8.03 3.70
C LEU A 139 11.68 -7.14 3.91
N LEU A 140 10.64 -7.25 3.07
CA LEU A 140 9.46 -6.40 3.17
C LEU A 140 8.72 -6.70 4.48
N GLU A 141 8.67 -5.73 5.38
CA GLU A 141 7.96 -5.84 6.66
C GLU A 141 6.59 -5.19 6.62
N ARG A 142 6.43 -4.12 5.82
CA ARG A 142 5.24 -3.27 5.82
C ARG A 142 4.82 -2.91 4.40
N LEU A 143 3.56 -3.21 4.08
CA LEU A 143 2.93 -2.79 2.84
C LEU A 143 1.62 -2.05 3.14
N LEU A 144 1.61 -0.75 2.81
CA LEU A 144 0.50 0.16 3.02
C LEU A 144 -0.04 0.67 1.67
N LEU A 145 -1.18 0.13 1.25
CA LEU A 145 -2.00 0.48 0.11
C LEU A 145 -2.81 1.76 0.37
N PRO A 146 -3.18 2.50 -0.70
CA PRO A 146 -3.90 3.75 -0.54
C PRO A 146 -5.30 3.53 0.03
N MET A 147 -5.60 4.24 1.10
CA MET A 147 -6.98 4.40 1.54
C MET A 147 -7.68 5.40 0.61
N ASN A 148 -8.31 4.88 -0.45
CA ASN A 148 -9.03 5.72 -1.39
C ASN A 148 -10.22 6.39 -0.68
N LEU A 149 -10.16 7.73 -0.55
CA LEU A 149 -11.20 8.53 0.11
C LEU A 149 -12.34 8.86 -0.84
N THR A 150 -12.09 8.99 -2.14
CA THR A 150 -13.09 9.41 -3.11
C THR A 150 -12.72 8.90 -4.49
N ILE A 151 -13.75 8.63 -5.29
CA ILE A 151 -13.75 8.18 -6.69
C ILE A 151 -13.79 6.66 -6.85
N ASP A 152 -14.90 6.26 -7.47
CA ASP A 152 -15.20 4.94 -7.99
C ASP A 152 -14.31 4.67 -9.21
N ARG A 153 -13.11 4.14 -8.96
CA ARG A 153 -12.20 3.65 -10.00
C ARG A 153 -12.02 2.14 -9.89
N SER A 154 -11.63 1.56 -11.02
CA SER A 154 -11.41 0.14 -11.30
C SER A 154 -10.69 -0.62 -10.19
N SER A 155 -11.02 -1.91 -10.06
CA SER A 155 -10.42 -2.81 -9.10
C SER A 155 -8.89 -2.85 -9.20
N SER A 156 -8.20 -2.70 -8.07
CA SER A 156 -6.73 -2.79 -8.00
C SER A 156 -6.30 -4.23 -7.82
N ARG A 157 -5.30 -4.68 -8.59
CA ARG A 157 -4.74 -6.04 -8.45
C ARG A 157 -3.53 -6.04 -7.52
N ILE A 158 -3.61 -6.79 -6.43
CA ILE A 158 -2.50 -6.95 -5.48
C ILE A 158 -2.03 -8.40 -5.51
N LYS A 159 -0.79 -8.62 -5.91
CA LYS A 159 -0.16 -9.93 -5.94
C LYS A 159 0.97 -9.99 -4.92
N ILE A 160 0.92 -10.98 -4.04
CA ILE A 160 1.98 -11.31 -3.08
C ILE A 160 2.65 -12.59 -3.58
N GLY A 161 3.89 -12.46 -4.06
CA GLY A 161 4.82 -13.54 -4.36
C GLY A 161 5.66 -13.86 -3.13
N TYR A 162 6.95 -13.52 -3.16
CA TYR A 162 7.88 -13.82 -2.06
C TYR A 162 8.12 -12.62 -1.14
N ALA A 163 7.49 -12.65 0.04
CA ALA A 163 7.65 -11.64 1.10
C ALA A 163 7.47 -12.28 2.51
N PRO A 164 8.38 -13.17 2.93
CA PRO A 164 8.26 -13.95 4.17
C PRO A 164 8.30 -13.12 5.46
N LEU A 165 8.82 -11.89 5.42
CA LEU A 165 8.88 -11.01 6.58
C LEU A 165 7.73 -10.00 6.64
N LEU A 166 6.73 -10.10 5.76
CA LEU A 166 5.61 -9.16 5.72
C LEU A 166 4.77 -9.30 6.99
N ARG A 167 4.90 -8.33 7.91
CA ARG A 167 4.23 -8.31 9.21
C ARG A 167 3.01 -7.39 9.23
N LEU A 168 3.06 -6.29 8.49
CA LEU A 168 1.97 -5.32 8.41
C LEU A 168 1.47 -5.21 6.98
N PHE A 169 0.19 -5.47 6.77
CA PHE A 169 -0.46 -5.31 5.48
C PHE A 169 -1.78 -4.53 5.63
N GLY A 170 -1.93 -3.44 4.88
CA GLY A 170 -3.09 -2.56 4.94
C GLY A 170 -3.10 -1.57 3.78
N CYS A 171 -4.09 -0.73 3.55
CA CYS A 171 -5.52 -0.93 3.83
C CYS A 171 -6.14 -1.70 2.66
N LEU A 172 -6.57 -2.95 2.89
CA LEU A 172 -7.16 -3.80 1.83
C LEU A 172 -8.68 -3.61 1.78
N GLU A 173 -9.22 -3.11 0.67
CA GLU A 173 -10.67 -2.86 0.50
C GLU A 173 -11.37 -4.05 -0.18
N THR A 174 -12.34 -4.67 0.50
CA THR A 174 -13.05 -5.88 0.02
C THR A 174 -13.81 -5.67 -1.29
N ALA A 175 -14.27 -4.43 -1.53
CA ALA A 175 -15.05 -4.07 -2.71
C ALA A 175 -14.18 -3.87 -3.97
N LYS A 176 -12.90 -3.51 -3.78
CA LYS A 176 -12.06 -2.97 -4.86
C LYS A 176 -10.82 -3.81 -5.12
N HIS A 177 -10.25 -4.43 -4.09
CA HIS A 177 -8.95 -5.06 -4.20
C HIS A 177 -9.08 -6.54 -4.54
N VAL A 178 -8.44 -6.95 -5.63
CA VAL A 178 -8.28 -8.36 -6.01
C VAL A 178 -6.94 -8.83 -5.49
N LEU A 179 -6.96 -9.65 -4.43
CA LEU A 179 -5.76 -10.25 -3.85
C LEU A 179 -5.41 -11.56 -4.57
N GLN A 180 -4.13 -11.71 -4.91
CA GLN A 180 -3.53 -12.94 -5.39
C GLN A 180 -2.34 -13.29 -4.50
N ILE A 181 -2.29 -14.51 -3.99
CA ILE A 181 -1.15 -15.03 -3.21
C ILE A 181 -0.58 -16.21 -3.99
N GLY A 182 0.70 -16.10 -4.38
CA GLY A 182 1.32 -17.02 -5.32
C GLY A 182 0.51 -17.12 -6.62
N ASN A 183 -0.01 -18.32 -6.90
CA ASN A 183 -0.82 -18.61 -8.09
C ASN A 183 -2.33 -18.60 -7.82
N THR A 184 -2.75 -18.30 -6.59
CA THR A 184 -4.17 -18.37 -6.19
C THR A 184 -4.76 -16.96 -6.13
N VAL A 185 -5.76 -16.71 -6.96
CA VAL A 185 -6.60 -15.50 -6.88
C VAL A 185 -7.68 -15.73 -5.82
N ILE A 186 -7.73 -14.86 -4.82
CA ILE A 186 -8.71 -14.97 -3.74
C ILE A 186 -10.04 -14.42 -4.24
N LYS A 187 -11.10 -15.24 -4.17
CA LYS A 187 -12.48 -14.84 -4.47
C LYS A 187 -13.36 -15.05 -3.24
N ALA A 188 -14.47 -14.33 -3.17
CA ALA A 188 -15.43 -14.46 -2.08
C ALA A 188 -15.92 -15.91 -1.91
N GLY A 189 -15.72 -16.48 -0.72
CA GLY A 189 -16.15 -17.86 -0.40
C GLY A 189 -15.19 -18.96 -0.86
N THR A 190 -13.99 -18.61 -1.33
CA THR A 190 -12.99 -19.62 -1.74
C THR A 190 -12.44 -20.36 -0.51
N VAL A 191 -12.29 -21.68 -0.62
CA VAL A 191 -11.53 -22.48 0.35
C VAL A 191 -10.04 -22.21 0.14
N ILE A 192 -9.35 -21.77 1.18
CA ILE A 192 -7.97 -21.32 1.08
C ILE A 192 -7.02 -22.49 1.32
N ASN A 193 -6.21 -22.80 0.32
CA ASN A 193 -5.11 -23.76 0.42
C ASN A 193 -3.99 -23.16 1.29
N PRO A 194 -3.31 -23.94 2.15
CA PRO A 194 -2.09 -23.52 2.84
C PRO A 194 -1.06 -22.78 1.98
N SER A 195 -0.91 -23.14 0.69
CA SER A 195 0.00 -22.46 -0.24
C SER A 195 -0.39 -21.02 -0.58
N ALA A 196 -1.62 -20.61 -0.26
CA ALA A 196 -2.17 -19.27 -0.49
C ALA A 196 -2.31 -18.48 0.82
N MET A 197 -1.54 -18.85 1.86
CA MET A 197 -1.49 -18.16 3.15
C MET A 197 -0.21 -17.34 3.29
N VAL A 198 -0.30 -16.20 3.97
CA VAL A 198 0.83 -15.37 4.39
C VAL A 198 0.84 -15.30 5.90
N ALA A 199 1.39 -16.35 6.52
CA ALA A 199 1.39 -16.55 7.96
C ALA A 199 2.29 -15.57 8.75
N SER A 200 3.10 -14.78 8.05
CA SER A 200 3.95 -13.75 8.66
C SER A 200 3.20 -12.49 9.09
N VAL A 201 2.00 -12.24 8.52
CA VAL A 201 1.23 -11.02 8.80
C VAL A 201 0.65 -11.08 10.21
N LYS A 202 1.02 -10.07 11.02
CA LYS A 202 0.55 -9.87 12.40
C LYS A 202 -0.44 -8.73 12.52
N THR A 203 -0.30 -7.70 11.69
CA THR A 203 -1.22 -6.56 11.65
C THR A 203 -1.87 -6.47 10.29
N LEU A 204 -3.20 -6.53 10.26
CA LEU A 204 -4.00 -6.43 9.04
C LEU A 204 -4.96 -5.25 9.14
N ASP A 205 -4.99 -4.39 8.12
CA ASP A 205 -5.95 -3.29 8.00
C ASP A 205 -6.85 -3.51 6.78
N LEU A 206 -8.17 -3.53 7.03
CA LEU A 206 -9.21 -3.83 6.06
C LEU A 206 -10.27 -2.72 6.00
N LYS A 207 -10.80 -2.47 4.81
CA LYS A 207 -11.99 -1.63 4.60
C LYS A 207 -13.12 -2.47 4.02
N VAL A 208 -14.28 -2.45 4.68
CA VAL A 208 -15.37 -3.40 4.42
C VAL A 208 -16.72 -2.67 4.31
N ARG A 209 -17.54 -3.05 3.34
CA ARG A 209 -18.97 -2.70 3.29
C ARG A 209 -19.80 -3.83 3.90
N PHE A 210 -20.13 -3.69 5.18
CA PHE A 210 -20.85 -4.75 5.90
C PHE A 210 -22.28 -5.01 5.39
N SER A 211 -22.92 -4.05 4.74
CA SER A 211 -24.26 -4.24 4.14
C SER A 211 -24.24 -4.98 2.79
N VAL A 212 -23.05 -5.36 2.30
CA VAL A 212 -22.87 -6.12 1.05
C VAL A 212 -22.42 -7.54 1.37
N ARG A 213 -23.28 -8.53 1.08
CA ARG A 213 -23.01 -9.94 1.40
C ARG A 213 -21.71 -10.45 0.78
N ASN A 214 -21.40 -10.00 -0.43
CA ASN A 214 -20.20 -10.43 -1.16
C ASN A 214 -18.91 -9.87 -0.51
N ASP A 215 -18.91 -8.61 -0.08
CA ASP A 215 -17.79 -7.99 0.63
C ASP A 215 -17.50 -8.71 1.95
N VAL A 216 -18.54 -9.18 2.63
CA VAL A 216 -18.38 -9.96 3.86
C VAL A 216 -17.81 -11.37 3.59
N LYS A 217 -18.27 -12.06 2.55
CA LYS A 217 -17.63 -13.32 2.12
C LYS A 217 -16.17 -13.09 1.71
N MET A 218 -15.86 -11.93 1.14
CA MET A 218 -14.50 -11.53 0.79
C MET A 218 -13.64 -11.28 2.03
N LEU A 219 -14.17 -10.57 3.03
CA LEU A 219 -13.54 -10.39 4.34
C LEU A 219 -13.13 -11.72 4.95
N GLN A 220 -14.03 -12.72 4.98
CA GLN A 220 -13.72 -14.05 5.50
C GLN A 220 -12.59 -14.73 4.71
N SER A 221 -12.60 -14.57 3.39
CA SER A 221 -11.55 -15.11 2.53
C SER A 221 -10.22 -14.43 2.82
N PHE A 222 -10.17 -13.11 2.98
CA PHE A 222 -8.95 -12.41 3.39
C PHE A 222 -8.44 -12.86 4.76
N LEU A 223 -9.30 -12.96 5.77
CA LEU A 223 -8.87 -13.39 7.10
C LEU A 223 -8.27 -14.80 7.10
N ARG A 224 -8.80 -15.72 6.27
CA ARG A 224 -8.23 -17.06 6.07
C ARG A 224 -6.86 -17.05 5.36
N CYS A 225 -6.51 -15.99 4.62
CA CYS A 225 -5.18 -15.85 4.02
C CYS A 225 -4.11 -15.52 5.07
N PHE A 226 -4.50 -14.97 6.22
CA PHE A 226 -3.58 -14.43 7.23
C PHE A 226 -3.89 -15.08 8.59
N PRO A 227 -3.47 -16.35 8.81
CA PRO A 227 -3.88 -17.15 9.96
C PRO A 227 -3.34 -16.66 11.31
N ASN A 228 -2.27 -15.86 11.32
CA ASN A 228 -1.56 -15.42 12.53
C ASN A 228 -1.74 -13.93 12.85
N VAL A 229 -2.82 -13.31 12.37
CA VAL A 229 -3.11 -11.90 12.65
C VAL A 229 -3.39 -11.72 14.15
N GLU A 230 -2.65 -10.81 14.77
CA GLU A 230 -2.75 -10.43 16.18
C GLU A 230 -3.51 -9.10 16.35
N THR A 231 -3.33 -8.17 15.41
CA THR A 231 -4.00 -6.87 15.40
C THR A 231 -4.80 -6.69 14.12
N LEU A 232 -6.11 -6.51 14.24
CA LEU A 232 -7.00 -6.30 13.11
C LEU A 232 -7.65 -4.91 13.15
N HIS A 233 -7.41 -4.11 12.11
CA HIS A 233 -8.07 -2.83 11.90
C HIS A 233 -9.17 -2.97 10.85
N ILE A 234 -10.38 -2.54 11.18
CA ILE A 234 -11.55 -2.61 10.28
C ILE A 234 -12.15 -1.22 10.12
N HIS A 235 -12.18 -0.72 8.90
CA HIS A 235 -12.84 0.52 8.51
C HIS A 235 -14.18 0.20 7.85
N SER A 236 -15.28 0.60 8.50
CA SER A 236 -16.62 0.41 7.94
C SER A 236 -16.93 1.49 6.91
N LYS A 237 -17.28 1.07 5.69
CA LYS A 237 -17.69 1.97 4.61
C LYS A 237 -19.21 1.90 4.41
N LYS A 238 -19.90 3.03 4.60
CA LYS A 238 -21.31 3.15 4.26
C LYS A 238 -21.52 2.99 2.75
N THR A 239 -22.62 2.36 2.37
CA THR A 239 -23.05 2.18 0.98
C THR A 239 -24.57 2.34 0.91
N THR A 240 -25.06 2.91 -0.17
CA THR A 240 -26.48 3.09 -0.48
C THR A 240 -27.14 1.79 -0.92
N GLU A 241 -26.36 0.86 -1.47
CA GLU A 241 -26.81 -0.47 -1.88
C GLU A 241 -26.70 -1.44 -0.70
N SER A 242 -27.84 -1.83 -0.11
CA SER A 242 -27.93 -2.93 0.84
C SER A 242 -28.45 -4.16 0.11
N THR A 243 -27.67 -5.25 0.07
CA THR A 243 -28.06 -6.46 -0.70
C THR A 243 -28.65 -7.57 0.16
N ALA A 244 -28.68 -7.45 1.50
CA ALA A 244 -29.48 -8.27 2.42
C ALA A 244 -29.24 -7.85 3.89
N ARG A 245 -30.18 -8.17 4.78
CA ARG A 245 -29.94 -8.24 6.23
C ARG A 245 -29.03 -9.44 6.53
N LEU A 246 -27.75 -9.19 6.84
CA LEU A 246 -26.88 -10.23 7.40
C LEU A 246 -27.39 -10.57 8.80
N ASN A 247 -27.81 -11.81 9.02
CA ASN A 247 -28.25 -12.29 10.33
C ASN A 247 -27.12 -13.04 11.04
N LEU A 248 -27.31 -13.35 12.33
CA LEU A 248 -26.33 -14.09 13.14
C LEU A 248 -25.99 -15.47 12.52
N LYS A 249 -26.98 -16.14 11.91
CA LYS A 249 -26.84 -17.45 11.27
C LYS A 249 -25.81 -17.44 10.14
N PHE A 250 -25.80 -16.39 9.31
CA PHE A 250 -24.81 -16.24 8.23
C PHE A 250 -23.37 -16.27 8.76
N TRP A 251 -23.11 -15.66 9.92
CA TRP A 251 -21.79 -15.66 10.54
C TRP A 251 -21.45 -17.01 11.18
N GLN A 252 -22.45 -17.69 11.77
CA GLN A 252 -22.28 -19.04 12.34
C GLN A 252 -21.96 -20.09 11.25
N GLU A 253 -22.61 -20.01 10.09
CA GLU A 253 -22.40 -20.90 8.93
C GLU A 253 -21.00 -20.75 8.31
N SER A 254 -20.29 -19.66 8.60
CA SER A 254 -18.98 -19.37 8.00
C SER A 254 -17.83 -20.17 8.63
N GLY A 255 -18.12 -20.92 9.70
CA GLY A 255 -17.15 -21.76 10.39
C GLY A 255 -16.06 -20.99 11.12
N ALA A 256 -15.17 -21.74 11.75
CA ALA A 256 -14.02 -21.20 12.48
C ALA A 256 -13.02 -20.50 11.55
N ILE A 257 -12.66 -19.26 11.83
CA ILE A 257 -11.48 -18.62 11.23
C ILE A 257 -10.39 -18.58 12.29
N GLU A 258 -9.26 -19.23 12.01
CA GLU A 258 -8.20 -19.46 12.99
C GLU A 258 -7.65 -18.17 13.61
N CYS A 259 -7.26 -17.18 12.79
CA CYS A 259 -6.76 -15.90 13.32
C CYS A 259 -7.74 -15.24 14.29
N ILE A 260 -9.04 -15.29 13.98
CA ILE A 260 -10.10 -14.75 14.81
C ILE A 260 -10.23 -15.50 16.14
N LYS A 261 -10.07 -16.83 16.13
CA LYS A 261 -10.28 -17.67 17.30
C LYS A 261 -9.11 -17.66 18.28
N SER A 262 -7.88 -17.67 17.79
CA SER A 262 -6.70 -18.00 18.61
C SER A 262 -5.63 -16.91 18.67
N HIS A 263 -5.63 -15.92 17.77
CA HIS A 263 -4.48 -15.02 17.62
C HIS A 263 -4.79 -13.53 17.80
N ILE A 264 -6.01 -13.07 17.49
CA ILE A 264 -6.37 -11.65 17.64
C ILE A 264 -6.38 -11.26 19.12
N SER A 265 -5.46 -10.37 19.50
CA SER A 265 -5.38 -9.75 20.83
C SER A 265 -6.00 -8.36 20.85
N SER A 266 -6.06 -7.68 19.70
CA SER A 266 -6.61 -6.32 19.60
C SER A 266 -7.33 -6.08 18.28
N THR A 267 -8.48 -5.40 18.35
CA THR A 267 -9.16 -4.89 17.15
C THR A 267 -9.51 -3.44 17.29
N LYS A 268 -9.39 -2.66 16.21
CA LYS A 268 -9.91 -1.29 16.17
C LYS A 268 -10.90 -1.17 15.02
N THR A 269 -12.12 -0.74 15.33
CA THR A 269 -13.15 -0.45 14.34
C THR A 269 -13.36 1.06 14.24
N THR A 270 -13.25 1.59 13.04
CA THR A 270 -13.49 3.00 12.74
C THR A 270 -14.68 3.10 11.78
N GLU A 271 -15.78 3.69 12.27
CA GLU A 271 -16.88 4.11 11.41
C GLU A 271 -16.56 5.46 10.79
N SER A 272 -17.02 5.70 9.56
CA SER A 272 -16.84 6.97 8.85
C SER A 272 -17.55 8.17 9.49
N THR A 273 -18.03 8.05 10.73
CA THR A 273 -18.56 9.13 11.57
C THR A 273 -17.80 9.21 12.89
N GLY A 274 -16.49 9.51 12.82
CA GLY A 274 -15.73 10.21 13.87
C GLY A 274 -15.71 9.67 15.31
N ARG A 275 -16.23 8.47 15.60
CA ARG A 275 -16.21 7.89 16.96
C ARG A 275 -15.43 6.58 16.97
N LEU A 276 -14.23 6.65 17.55
CA LEU A 276 -13.43 5.49 17.94
C LEU A 276 -14.19 4.74 19.05
N LYS A 277 -14.67 3.54 18.76
CA LYS A 277 -15.04 2.57 19.82
C LYS A 277 -13.94 1.53 19.90
N LEU A 278 -13.14 1.61 20.96
CA LEU A 278 -12.19 0.58 21.35
C LEU A 278 -12.96 -0.45 22.19
N LYS A 279 -13.02 -1.71 21.76
CA LYS A 279 -13.46 -2.82 22.60
C LYS A 279 -12.38 -3.89 22.60
N PHE A 280 -11.99 -4.31 23.81
CA PHE A 280 -11.09 -5.43 24.05
C PHE A 280 -11.92 -6.71 24.07
N TRP A 281 -11.42 -7.78 23.43
CA TRP A 281 -12.12 -9.05 23.32
C TRP A 281 -11.80 -9.95 24.52
N GLN A 282 -12.83 -10.47 25.18
CA GLN A 282 -12.73 -11.67 26.01
C GLN A 282 -13.79 -12.66 25.50
N GLU A 283 -13.31 -13.86 25.18
CA GLU A 283 -13.92 -15.14 24.77
C GLU A 283 -15.36 -15.19 24.20
N SER A 284 -15.49 -15.98 23.11
CA SER A 284 -16.71 -16.39 22.37
C SER A 284 -17.37 -15.42 21.39
N SER A 285 -17.04 -14.13 21.37
CA SER A 285 -17.89 -13.12 20.70
C SER A 285 -17.42 -12.59 19.34
N ALA A 286 -16.29 -13.06 18.79
CA ALA A 286 -15.65 -12.46 17.62
C ALA A 286 -16.56 -12.26 16.39
N PHE A 287 -17.35 -13.28 16.06
CA PHE A 287 -18.35 -13.23 15.00
C PHE A 287 -19.61 -12.44 15.39
N GLU A 288 -20.04 -12.53 16.66
CA GLU A 288 -21.20 -11.79 17.16
C GLU A 288 -20.98 -10.28 17.18
N CYS A 289 -19.74 -9.79 17.36
CA CYS A 289 -19.45 -8.37 17.33
C CYS A 289 -19.15 -7.82 15.92
N ILE A 290 -18.60 -8.63 15.00
CA ILE A 290 -18.69 -8.28 13.57
C ILE A 290 -20.18 -8.20 13.17
N ALA A 291 -21.01 -9.14 13.61
CA ALA A 291 -22.47 -9.11 13.40
C ALA A 291 -23.17 -7.93 14.11
N SER A 292 -22.76 -7.54 15.31
CA SER A 292 -23.37 -6.45 16.07
C SER A 292 -23.01 -5.07 15.50
N HIS A 293 -21.83 -4.91 14.89
CA HIS A 293 -21.49 -3.71 14.12
C HIS A 293 -22.21 -3.64 12.75
N VAL A 294 -22.82 -4.74 12.30
CA VAL A 294 -23.80 -4.72 11.19
C VAL A 294 -25.20 -4.34 11.69
N ASN A 295 -25.47 -4.46 12.99
CA ASN A 295 -26.82 -4.33 13.58
C ASN A 295 -27.04 -3.10 14.47
N VAL A 296 -26.19 -2.06 14.39
CA VAL A 296 -26.48 -0.75 15.01
C VAL A 296 -26.81 0.26 13.92
N MET A 297 -28.03 0.19 13.40
CA MET A 297 -28.82 1.33 12.94
C MET A 297 -30.27 0.85 12.83
N ALA A 298 -30.92 0.73 13.99
CA ALA A 298 -32.36 0.77 14.07
C ALA A 298 -32.73 2.13 14.68
N PHE A 299 -33.14 3.05 13.81
CA PHE A 299 -34.29 3.90 14.05
C PHE A 299 -35.18 3.75 12.83
#